data_AF-A0A947NUJ4-F1
#
_entry.id   AF-A0A947NUJ4-F1
#
_cell.length_a   1.000
_cell.length_b   1.000
_cell.length_c   1.000
_cell.angle_alpha   90.00
_cell.angle_beta   90.00
_cell.angle_gamma   90.00
#
_symmetry.space_group_name_H-M   'P 1'
#
loop_
_entity.id
_entity.type
_entity.pdbx_description
1 polymer ?
#
loop_
_entity_poly.entity_id
_entity_poly.type
_entity_poly.pdbx_seq_one_letter_code
_entity_poly.pdbx_strand_id
1 'polypeptide(L)'
;MAGKKGQIVTRRRADTARKRLWQSMRILRQFTLPDLMRTATAKLDNTRKMVVQLTIHGYLREVPGYVSGRKGALKSWSIAINPGPDYPMVCGQCGCPVTAKECKKAEVNHDQ
;
A
#
# COMPACT_ATOMS: atom_id res chain seq x y z
N MET A 1 42.06 -4.72 -26.40
CA MET A 1 40.65 -4.89 -25.98
C MET A 1 40.48 -4.29 -24.59
N ALA A 2 39.96 -3.07 -24.48
CA ALA A 2 39.83 -2.36 -23.20
C ALA A 2 38.34 -2.25 -22.84
N GLY A 3 37.89 -3.07 -21.87
CA GLY A 3 36.52 -3.05 -21.37
C GLY A 3 36.22 -1.72 -20.68
N LYS A 4 35.15 -1.04 -21.10
CA LYS A 4 34.74 0.26 -20.58
C LYS A 4 34.39 0.17 -19.08
N LYS A 5 35.28 0.73 -18.27
CA LYS A 5 35.05 1.15 -16.88
C LYS A 5 33.98 2.26 -16.88
N GLY A 6 32.87 2.05 -16.17
CA GLY A 6 31.91 3.12 -15.88
C GLY A 6 30.51 2.96 -16.47
N GLN A 7 29.95 1.74 -16.55
CA GLN A 7 28.49 1.64 -16.64
C GLN A 7 27.91 1.96 -15.26
N ILE A 8 27.72 3.25 -14.97
CA ILE A 8 26.80 3.68 -13.93
C ILE A 8 25.43 3.26 -14.45
N VAL A 9 25.00 2.05 -14.10
CA VAL A 9 23.61 1.65 -14.26
C VAL A 9 22.85 2.62 -13.37
N THR A 10 22.36 3.72 -13.93
CA THR A 10 21.26 4.46 -13.33
C THR A 10 20.13 3.45 -13.33
N ARG A 11 20.02 2.66 -12.25
CA ARG A 11 18.85 1.83 -12.00
C ARG A 11 17.71 2.82 -11.95
N ARG A 12 17.05 3.06 -13.10
CA ARG A 12 15.75 3.71 -13.18
C ARG A 12 14.96 3.02 -12.09
N ARG A 13 14.70 3.74 -11.00
CA ARG A 13 14.15 3.20 -9.74
C ARG A 13 13.06 2.24 -10.14
N ALA A 14 13.35 0.95 -9.98
CA ALA A 14 12.58 -0.09 -10.61
C ALA A 14 11.11 0.17 -10.31
N ASP A 15 10.30 0.03 -11.35
CA ASP A 15 8.85 -0.01 -11.29
C ASP A 15 8.43 -1.18 -10.40
N THR A 16 8.59 -0.98 -9.10
CA THR A 16 8.49 -2.03 -8.09
C THR A 16 7.02 -2.38 -7.95
N ALA A 17 6.72 -3.66 -7.76
CA ALA A 17 5.35 -4.13 -7.56
C ALA A 17 4.58 -3.33 -6.50
N ARG A 18 5.30 -2.76 -5.51
CA ARG A 18 4.75 -1.83 -4.50
C ARG A 18 4.26 -0.51 -5.11
N LYS A 19 5.01 0.11 -6.03
CA LYS A 19 4.60 1.34 -6.70
C LYS A 19 3.36 1.12 -7.56
N ARG A 20 3.30 0.01 -8.29
CA ARG A 20 2.10 -0.39 -9.06
C ARG A 20 0.89 -0.62 -8.14
N LEU A 21 1.07 -1.40 -7.08
CA LEU A 21 0.01 -1.62 -6.09
C LEU A 21 -0.50 -0.29 -5.49
N TRP A 22 0.42 0.59 -5.09
CA TRP A 22 0.07 1.90 -4.56
C TRP A 22 -0.68 2.77 -5.56
N GLN A 23 -0.21 2.78 -6.81
CA GLN A 23 -0.87 3.50 -7.90
C GLN A 23 -2.28 2.97 -8.15
N SER A 24 -2.46 1.64 -8.22
CA SER A 24 -3.78 1.02 -8.35
C SER A 24 -4.70 1.42 -7.20
N MET A 25 -4.23 1.32 -5.95
CA MET A 25 -5.00 1.76 -4.77
C MET A 25 -5.48 3.22 -4.92
N ARG A 26 -4.61 4.12 -5.39
CA ARG A 26 -4.91 5.53 -5.59
C ARG A 26 -5.97 5.80 -6.66
N ILE A 27 -5.90 5.07 -7.76
CA ILE A 27 -6.86 5.18 -8.86
C ILE A 27 -8.24 4.70 -8.40
N LEU A 28 -8.28 3.55 -7.72
CA LEU A 28 -9.53 2.90 -7.31
C LEU A 28 -10.22 3.64 -6.16
N ARG A 29 -9.45 4.27 -5.25
CA ARG A 29 -9.89 4.95 -4.00
C ARG A 29 -10.59 4.06 -2.98
N GLN A 30 -11.42 3.13 -3.42
CA GLN A 30 -12.01 2.04 -2.68
C GLN A 30 -11.75 0.74 -3.45
N PHE A 31 -11.25 -0.29 -2.78
CA PHE A 31 -10.82 -1.51 -3.46
C PHE A 31 -10.90 -2.72 -2.54
N THR A 32 -10.83 -3.89 -3.16
CA THR A 32 -10.72 -5.18 -2.47
C THR A 32 -9.37 -5.83 -2.84
N LEU A 33 -8.92 -6.82 -2.06
CA LEU A 33 -7.70 -7.58 -2.38
C LEU A 33 -7.72 -8.20 -3.80
N PRO A 34 -8.78 -8.87 -4.26
CA PRO A 34 -8.80 -9.44 -5.61
C PRO A 34 -8.75 -8.36 -6.70
N ASP A 35 -9.32 -7.19 -6.45
CA ASP A 35 -9.29 -6.06 -7.39
C ASP A 35 -7.85 -5.50 -7.55
N LEU A 36 -7.12 -5.37 -6.45
CA LEU A 36 -5.70 -5.01 -6.47
C LEU A 36 -4.82 -6.04 -7.18
N MET A 37 -5.12 -7.33 -6.99
CA MET A 37 -4.37 -8.39 -7.67
C MET A 37 -4.56 -8.32 -9.19
N ARG A 38 -5.79 -8.05 -9.64
CA ARG A 38 -6.13 -7.91 -11.07
C ARG A 38 -5.47 -6.68 -11.69
N THR A 39 -5.52 -5.53 -11.00
CA THR A 39 -5.02 -4.26 -11.54
C THR A 39 -3.50 -4.14 -11.49
N ALA A 40 -2.85 -4.54 -10.39
CA ALA A 40 -1.41 -4.39 -10.22
C ALA A 40 -0.59 -5.62 -10.69
N THR A 41 -1.26 -6.69 -11.13
CA THR A 41 -0.65 -7.99 -11.49
C THR A 41 0.31 -8.48 -10.39
N ALA A 42 -0.15 -8.41 -9.14
CA ALA A 42 0.64 -8.74 -7.95
C ALA A 42 0.15 -10.03 -7.27
N LYS A 43 1.08 -10.77 -6.66
CA LYS A 43 0.76 -11.97 -5.87
C LYS A 43 -0.05 -11.63 -4.62
N LEU A 44 -1.01 -12.49 -4.26
CA LEU A 44 -1.89 -12.32 -3.11
C LEU A 44 -1.11 -12.04 -1.81
N ASP A 45 -0.06 -12.79 -1.54
CA ASP A 45 0.75 -12.63 -0.32
C ASP A 45 1.40 -11.25 -0.21
N ASN A 46 1.90 -10.73 -1.33
CA ASN A 46 2.54 -9.41 -1.36
C ASN A 46 1.49 -8.31 -1.18
N THR A 47 0.36 -8.43 -1.89
CA THR A 47 -0.76 -7.50 -1.78
C THR A 47 -1.30 -7.47 -0.35
N ARG A 48 -1.52 -8.63 0.26
CA ARG A 48 -2.02 -8.75 1.64
C ARG A 48 -1.05 -8.12 2.64
N LYS A 49 0.24 -8.46 2.56
CA LYS A 49 1.27 -7.88 3.44
C LYS A 49 1.31 -6.36 3.33
N MET A 50 1.27 -5.83 2.10
CA MET A 50 1.30 -4.40 1.84
C MET A 50 0.04 -3.69 2.37
N VAL A 51 -1.16 -4.25 2.14
CA VAL A 51 -2.41 -3.70 2.67
C VAL A 51 -2.39 -3.67 4.19
N VAL A 52 -1.99 -4.77 4.84
CA VAL A 52 -1.91 -4.84 6.32
C VAL A 52 -0.96 -3.77 6.85
N GLN A 53 0.23 -3.62 6.26
CA GLN A 53 1.19 -2.58 6.64
C GLN A 53 0.58 -1.17 6.50
N LEU A 54 -0.03 -0.86 5.37
CA LEU A 54 -0.64 0.44 5.14
C LEU A 54 -1.82 0.72 6.08
N THR A 55 -2.59 -0.30 6.45
CA THR A 55 -3.66 -0.18 7.45
C THR A 55 -3.10 0.09 8.85
N ILE A 56 -2.04 -0.61 9.26
CA ILE A 56 -1.36 -0.39 10.55
C ILE A 56 -0.85 1.06 10.66
N HIS A 57 -0.25 1.58 9.59
CA HIS A 57 0.25 2.95 9.51
C HIS A 57 -0.84 4.00 9.24
N GLY A 58 -2.11 3.62 9.13
CA GLY A 58 -3.23 4.54 8.97
C GLY A 58 -3.38 5.15 7.57
N TYR A 59 -2.62 4.69 6.57
CA TYR A 59 -2.80 5.10 5.17
C TYR A 59 -4.09 4.54 4.57
N LEU A 60 -4.47 3.34 4.98
CA LEU A 60 -5.71 2.69 4.58
C LEU A 60 -6.67 2.61 5.76
N ARG A 61 -7.95 2.80 5.48
CA ARG A 61 -9.05 2.56 6.41
C ARG A 61 -9.95 1.47 5.84
N GLU A 62 -10.32 0.52 6.70
CA GLU A 62 -11.30 -0.50 6.36
C GLU A 62 -12.66 0.17 6.22
N VAL A 63 -13.29 -0.02 5.07
CA VAL A 63 -14.65 0.48 4.85
C VAL A 63 -15.60 -0.64 5.23
N PRO A 64 -16.51 -0.44 6.19
CA PRO A 64 -17.62 -1.36 6.38
C PRO A 64 -18.49 -1.27 5.12
N GLY A 65 -18.26 -2.21 4.19
CA GLY A 65 -19.13 -2.34 3.03
C GLY A 65 -20.52 -2.74 3.50
N TYR A 66 -21.54 -2.22 2.82
CA TYR A 66 -22.92 -2.67 3.00
C TYR A 66 -22.97 -4.19 2.77
N VAL A 67 -23.00 -4.94 3.86
CA VAL A 67 -23.19 -6.39 3.87
C VAL A 67 -24.66 -6.63 3.56
N SER A 68 -25.03 -6.60 2.28
CA SER A 68 -26.21 -7.37 1.86
C SER A 68 -25.92 -8.79 2.37
N GLY A 69 -26.79 -9.37 3.20
CA GLY A 69 -26.55 -10.60 4.00
C GLY A 69 -26.24 -11.89 3.23
N ARG A 70 -25.68 -11.80 2.02
CA ARG A 70 -25.18 -12.88 1.20
C ARG A 70 -23.76 -13.24 1.64
N LYS A 71 -23.54 -14.54 1.89
CA LYS A 71 -22.21 -15.13 2.07
C LYS A 71 -21.37 -14.81 0.83
N GLY A 72 -20.34 -13.98 0.97
CA GLY A 72 -19.47 -13.55 -0.13
C GLY A 72 -19.07 -12.08 -0.14
N ALA A 73 -19.53 -11.26 0.82
CA ALA A 73 -19.10 -9.87 0.92
C ALA A 73 -17.59 -9.79 1.19
N LEU A 74 -16.86 -9.23 0.24
CA LEU A 74 -15.41 -9.03 0.34
C LEU A 74 -15.12 -7.80 1.21
N LYS A 75 -14.13 -7.94 2.08
CA LYS A 75 -13.59 -6.82 2.85
C LYS A 75 -13.07 -5.75 1.87
N SER A 76 -13.48 -4.52 2.09
CA SER A 76 -13.12 -3.37 1.26
C SER A 76 -12.26 -2.39 2.05
N TRP A 77 -11.29 -1.77 1.39
CA TRP A 77 -10.40 -0.77 1.96
C TRP A 77 -10.50 0.51 1.16
N SER A 78 -10.28 1.64 1.83
CA SER A 78 -10.19 2.96 1.22
C SER A 78 -8.91 3.64 1.63
N ILE A 79 -8.42 4.56 0.79
CA ILE A 79 -7.29 5.42 1.13
C ILE A 79 -7.76 6.52 2.08
N ALA A 80 -7.18 6.55 3.27
CA ALA A 80 -7.39 7.61 4.25
C ALA A 80 -6.41 8.76 4.05
N ILE A 81 -5.13 8.44 3.78
CA ILE A 81 -4.05 9.44 3.63
C ILE A 81 -3.34 9.20 2.30
N ASN A 82 -3.20 10.26 1.50
CA ASN A 82 -2.59 10.21 0.18
C ASN A 82 -1.28 11.03 0.14
N PRO A 83 -0.12 10.43 0.48
CA PRO A 83 1.19 11.08 0.42
C PRO A 83 1.70 11.38 -1.01
N GLY A 84 0.94 11.08 -2.07
CA GLY A 84 1.30 11.42 -3.45
C GLY A 84 1.73 10.23 -4.32
N PRO A 85 2.38 10.50 -5.49
CA PRO A 85 2.65 9.52 -6.55
C PRO A 85 3.72 8.50 -6.21
N ASP A 86 4.59 8.81 -5.26
CA ASP A 86 5.56 7.86 -4.77
C ASP A 86 5.04 7.13 -3.53
N TYR A 87 5.33 5.83 -3.50
CA TYR A 87 5.01 4.99 -2.36
C TYR A 87 5.78 5.50 -1.13
N PRO A 88 5.10 5.81 -0.01
CA PRO A 88 5.76 6.27 1.19
C PRO A 88 6.66 5.14 1.73
N MET A 89 7.98 5.37 1.76
CA MET A 89 8.90 4.42 2.42
C MET A 89 8.89 4.59 3.94
N VAL A 90 8.53 5.79 4.41
CA VAL A 90 8.48 6.19 5.81
C VAL A 90 7.05 6.61 6.16
N CYS A 91 6.57 6.22 7.32
CA CYS A 91 5.30 6.65 7.85
C CYS A 91 5.40 8.11 8.32
N GLY A 92 4.53 8.99 7.80
CA GLY A 92 4.48 10.39 8.22
C GLY A 92 4.01 10.59 9.67
N GLN A 93 3.35 9.60 10.28
CA GLN A 93 2.84 9.69 11.65
C GLN A 93 3.84 9.20 12.70
N CYS A 94 4.59 8.14 12.43
CA CYS A 94 5.49 7.53 13.43
C CYS A 94 6.97 7.59 13.04
N GLY A 95 7.32 8.06 11.83
CA GLY A 95 8.70 8.10 11.35
C GLY A 95 9.33 6.73 11.08
N CYS A 96 8.63 5.63 11.36
CA CYS A 96 9.09 4.28 11.07
C CYS A 96 8.95 3.94 9.59
N PRO A 97 9.75 3.01 9.04
CA PRO A 97 9.54 2.53 7.69
C PRO A 97 8.16 1.86 7.58
N VAL A 98 7.46 2.05 6.47
CA VAL A 98 6.10 1.45 6.26
C VAL A 98 6.15 -0.08 6.29
N THR A 99 7.34 -0.66 6.08
CA THR A 99 7.56 -2.11 6.21
C THR A 99 7.65 -2.61 7.65
N ALA A 100 7.73 -1.70 8.64
CA ALA A 100 7.73 -2.07 10.05
C ALA A 100 6.40 -2.74 10.41
N LYS A 101 6.48 -3.78 11.24
CA LYS A 101 5.31 -4.54 11.72
C LYS A 101 4.39 -3.72 12.60
N GLU A 102 4.90 -2.67 13.23
CA GLU A 102 4.18 -1.89 14.22
C GLU A 102 4.31 -0.41 13.86
N CYS A 103 3.16 0.25 13.69
CA CYS A 103 3.09 1.69 13.79
C CYS A 103 2.87 1.98 15.27
N LYS A 104 3.90 2.44 15.98
CA LYS A 104 3.69 3.14 17.25
C LYS A 104 3.03 4.47 16.91
N LYS A 105 1.73 4.44 16.62
CA LYS A 105 0.91 5.64 16.61
C LYS A 105 1.11 6.26 17.99
N ALA A 106 1.63 7.48 18.05
CA ALA A 106 1.31 8.33 19.17
C ALA A 106 -0.23 8.38 19.22
N GLU A 107 -0.78 7.90 20.32
CA GLU A 107 -2.21 7.67 20.51
C GLU A 107 -2.99 8.92 20.12
N VAL A 108 -3.87 8.81 19.12
CA VAL A 108 -4.91 9.81 18.90
C VAL A 108 -6.24 9.11 19.11
N ASN A 109 -6.75 9.31 20.32
CA ASN A 109 -8.13 9.05 20.75
C ASN A 109 -9.10 9.35 19.60
N HIS A 110 -9.94 8.39 19.27
CA HIS A 110 -11.24 8.71 18.68
C HIS A 110 -12.25 8.63 19.82
N ASP A 111 -12.29 9.75 20.56
CA ASP A 111 -13.35 10.09 21.51
C ASP A 111 -14.52 10.71 20.75
N GLN A 112 -15.73 10.41 21.24
CA GLN A 112 -17.07 10.92 20.91
C GLN A 112 -17.84 10.29 19.73
#